data_AF-T0ZQ64-F1
#
_entry.id   AF-T0ZQ64-F1
#
_cell.length_a   1.000
_cell.length_b   1.000
_cell.length_c   1.000
_cell.angle_alpha   90.00
_cell.angle_beta   90.00
_cell.angle_gamma   90.00
#
_symmetry.space_group_name_H-M   'P 1'
#
loop_
_entity.id
_entity.type
_entity.pdbx_description
1 polymer ?
#
loop_
_entity_poly.entity_id
_entity_poly.type
_entity_poly.pdbx_seq_one_letter_code
_entity_poly.pdbx_strand_id
1 'polypeptide(L)'
;VFRLDKPSHNARIFIYGAKHQLVRTLQAGAMEPGDRTVSWDGLTNRGTMAPKGEYSFEVVARDAKNRPVPATPLRTGVVTGVVFSDKKPLLEVNGEKVPLSQITHVGVVREKTPADERLARPLVSPLPAGPPTGLRSPQGLGRYARALPGPAMHHTL
;
A
#
# COMPACT_ATOMS: atom_id res chain seq x y z
N VAL A 1 1.13 0.96 -10.65
CA VAL A 1 2.19 0.26 -11.43
C VAL A 1 2.43 1.07 -12.70
N PHE A 2 3.59 0.99 -13.32
CA PHE A 2 3.87 1.55 -14.63
C PHE A 2 4.79 0.62 -15.42
N ARG A 3 4.79 0.73 -16.75
CA ARG A 3 5.71 0.03 -17.64
C ARG A 3 6.73 1.00 -18.20
N LEU A 4 7.99 0.60 -18.20
CA LEU A 4 9.08 1.32 -18.84
C LEU A 4 9.49 0.61 -20.13
N ASP A 5 9.51 1.31 -21.26
CA ASP A 5 9.74 0.67 -22.57
C ASP A 5 11.23 0.39 -22.85
N LYS A 6 12.13 1.12 -22.17
CA LYS A 6 13.60 1.08 -22.36
C LYS A 6 14.31 1.27 -21.01
N PRO A 7 15.59 0.91 -20.86
CA PRO A 7 16.30 1.18 -19.62
C PRO A 7 16.38 2.68 -19.35
N SER A 8 16.21 3.06 -18.08
CA SER A 8 16.41 4.41 -17.56
C SER A 8 17.70 4.45 -16.77
N HIS A 9 18.47 5.54 -16.92
CA HIS A 9 19.62 5.85 -16.10
C HIS A 9 19.26 6.74 -14.90
N ASN A 10 18.21 7.57 -15.05
CA ASN A 10 17.67 8.40 -13.97
C ASN A 10 16.15 8.50 -14.09
N ALA A 11 15.45 7.99 -13.09
CA ALA A 11 14.02 8.10 -12.93
C ALA A 11 13.67 8.86 -11.65
N ARG A 12 12.70 9.78 -11.77
CA ARG A 12 12.03 10.47 -10.67
C ARG A 12 10.55 10.18 -10.73
N ILE A 13 9.97 9.93 -9.56
CA ILE A 13 8.53 9.73 -9.40
C ILE A 13 7.99 10.89 -8.59
N PHE A 14 7.01 11.58 -9.13
CA PHE A 14 6.32 12.68 -8.48
C PHE A 14 4.98 12.16 -7.99
N ILE A 15 4.67 12.41 -6.72
CA ILE A 15 3.40 12.05 -6.11
C ILE A 15 2.64 13.35 -5.85
N TYR A 16 1.41 13.40 -6.36
CA TYR A 16 0.54 14.54 -6.27
C TYR A 16 -0.71 14.21 -5.46
N GLY A 17 -1.16 15.15 -4.65
CA GLY A 17 -2.42 15.07 -3.92
C GLY A 17 -3.54 15.81 -4.65
N ALA A 18 -4.54 16.26 -3.87
CA ALA A 18 -5.64 17.08 -4.38
C ALA A 18 -5.13 18.31 -5.14
N LYS A 19 -5.87 18.71 -6.19
CA LYS A 19 -5.54 19.86 -7.05
C LYS A 19 -4.14 19.80 -7.68
N HIS A 20 -3.60 18.59 -7.90
CA HIS A 20 -2.27 18.37 -8.50
C HIS A 20 -1.11 18.98 -7.67
N GLN A 21 -1.30 19.13 -6.35
CA GLN A 21 -0.25 19.64 -5.48
C GLN A 21 0.85 18.58 -5.31
N LEU A 22 2.11 18.95 -5.55
CA LEU A 22 3.25 18.07 -5.29
C LEU A 22 3.39 17.77 -3.80
N VAL A 23 3.34 16.48 -3.45
CA VAL A 23 3.39 15.98 -2.07
C VAL A 23 4.76 15.37 -1.78
N ARG A 24 5.26 14.55 -2.71
CA ARG A 24 6.51 13.81 -2.56
C ARG A 24 7.22 13.66 -3.90
N THR A 25 8.54 13.66 -3.87
CA THR A 25 9.39 13.25 -4.98
C THR A 25 10.23 12.06 -4.53
N LEU A 26 10.15 10.95 -5.25
CA LEU A 26 10.97 9.77 -5.03
C LEU A 26 12.07 9.71 -6.08
N GLN A 27 13.31 9.54 -5.62
CA GLN A 27 14.46 9.29 -6.49
C GLN A 27 14.55 7.78 -6.73
N ALA A 28 14.18 7.33 -7.94
CA ALA A 28 14.22 5.91 -8.30
C ALA A 28 15.53 5.51 -8.99
N GLY A 29 16.24 6.48 -9.60
CA GLY A 29 17.55 6.23 -10.20
C GLY A 29 17.47 5.38 -11.48
N ALA A 30 18.44 4.50 -11.67
CA ALA A 30 18.47 3.62 -12.82
C ALA A 30 17.40 2.51 -12.69
N MET A 31 16.71 2.20 -13.79
CA MET A 31 15.65 1.20 -13.82
C MET A 31 15.71 0.42 -15.13
N GLU A 32 15.61 -0.91 -15.05
CA GLU A 32 15.48 -1.76 -16.22
C GLU A 32 14.06 -1.66 -16.85
N PRO A 33 13.90 -1.98 -18.15
CA PRO A 33 12.59 -2.06 -18.80
C PRO A 33 11.60 -2.98 -18.08
N GLY A 34 10.33 -2.86 -18.44
CA GLY A 34 9.24 -3.72 -17.97
C GLY A 34 8.40 -3.09 -16.86
N ASP A 35 7.64 -3.94 -16.16
CA ASP A 35 6.65 -3.50 -15.18
C ASP A 35 7.29 -3.16 -13.84
N ARG A 36 6.93 -2.00 -13.30
CA ARG A 36 7.47 -1.42 -12.08
C ARG A 36 6.36 -0.94 -11.17
N THR A 37 6.50 -1.26 -9.89
CA THR A 37 5.57 -0.80 -8.84
C THR A 37 6.13 0.43 -8.16
N VAL A 38 5.30 1.44 -7.99
CA VAL A 38 5.61 2.60 -7.15
C VAL A 38 5.13 2.28 -5.74
N SER A 39 6.05 2.29 -4.79
CA SER A 39 5.76 2.18 -3.36
C SER A 39 6.07 3.51 -2.69
N TRP A 40 5.15 3.98 -1.85
CA TRP A 40 5.29 5.22 -1.11
C TRP A 40 4.91 4.99 0.36
N ASP A 41 5.70 5.57 1.25
CA ASP A 41 5.57 5.49 2.71
C ASP A 41 4.48 6.39 3.28
N GLY A 42 3.80 7.18 2.44
CA GLY A 42 2.79 8.15 2.89
C GLY A 42 3.40 9.45 3.43
N LEU A 43 4.71 9.66 3.31
CA LEU A 43 5.37 10.87 3.81
C LEU A 43 5.49 11.95 2.72
N THR A 44 5.38 13.21 3.11
CA THR A 44 5.67 14.35 2.25
C THR A 44 7.17 14.55 2.07
N ASN A 45 7.58 15.44 1.16
CA ASN A 45 9.00 15.86 1.04
C ASN A 45 9.59 16.42 2.34
N ARG A 46 8.76 16.86 3.30
CA ARG A 46 9.19 17.37 4.61
C ARG A 46 9.30 16.27 5.68
N GLY A 47 9.06 15.01 5.32
CA GLY A 47 9.08 13.88 6.26
C GLY A 47 7.85 13.80 7.16
N THR A 48 6.84 14.63 6.96
CA THR A 48 5.56 14.57 7.70
C THR A 48 4.59 13.62 7.01
N MET A 49 3.63 13.06 7.75
CA MET A 49 2.53 12.29 7.17
C MET A 49 1.74 13.14 6.17
N ALA A 50 1.45 12.59 4.99
CA ALA A 50 0.57 13.24 4.04
C ALA A 50 -0.89 13.15 4.52
N PRO A 51 -1.74 14.16 4.23
CA PRO A 51 -3.15 14.15 4.62
C PRO A 51 -3.90 12.92 4.08
N LYS A 52 -5.04 12.56 4.69
CA LYS A 52 -5.91 11.52 4.10
C LYS A 52 -6.52 12.05 2.79
N GLY A 53 -6.39 11.29 1.70
CA GLY A 53 -6.96 11.65 0.41
C GLY A 53 -6.52 10.74 -0.73
N GLU A 54 -7.02 11.02 -1.92
CA GLU A 54 -6.59 10.38 -3.16
C GLU A 54 -5.28 10.99 -3.66
N TYR A 55 -4.41 10.13 -4.19
CA TYR A 55 -3.10 10.52 -4.69
C TYR A 55 -2.86 9.97 -6.10
N SER A 56 -2.22 10.77 -6.94
CA SER A 56 -1.74 10.35 -8.25
C SER A 56 -0.21 10.39 -8.28
N PHE A 57 0.38 9.73 -9.27
CA PHE A 57 1.81 9.81 -9.50
C PHE A 57 2.14 10.00 -10.98
N GLU A 58 3.30 10.57 -11.24
CA GLU A 58 3.90 10.75 -12.55
C GLU A 58 5.34 10.23 -12.51
N VAL A 59 5.79 9.60 -13.59
CA VAL A 59 7.14 9.05 -13.71
C VAL A 59 7.88 9.79 -14.82
N VAL A 60 9.01 10.40 -14.48
CA VAL A 60 9.93 11.02 -15.44
C VAL A 60 11.21 10.20 -15.45
N ALA A 61 11.43 9.48 -16.54
CA ALA A 61 12.60 8.63 -16.74
C ALA A 61 13.45 9.14 -17.91
N ARG A 62 14.79 9.00 -17.77
CA ARG A 62 15.76 9.40 -18.80
C ARG A 62 16.85 8.37 -18.96
N ASP A 63 17.27 8.14 -20.20
CA ASP A 63 18.38 7.22 -20.52
C ASP A 63 19.76 7.86 -20.22
N ALA A 64 20.84 7.11 -20.43
CA ALA A 64 22.21 7.59 -20.19
C ALA A 64 22.61 8.78 -21.09
N LYS A 65 21.87 9.02 -22.18
CA LYS A 65 22.06 10.17 -23.09
C LYS A 65 21.09 11.31 -22.75
N ASN A 66 20.46 11.28 -21.56
CA ASN A 66 19.50 12.25 -21.07
C ASN A 66 18.22 12.37 -21.93
N ARG A 67 17.91 11.38 -22.76
CA ARG A 67 16.68 11.35 -23.58
C ARG A 67 15.51 10.82 -22.77
N PRO A 68 14.28 11.36 -22.93
CA PRO A 68 13.10 10.84 -22.24
C PRO A 68 12.86 9.36 -22.57
N VAL A 69 12.57 8.58 -21.55
CA VAL A 69 12.10 7.20 -21.67
C VAL A 69 10.61 7.18 -21.33
N PRO A 70 9.72 6.75 -22.25
CA PRO A 70 8.29 6.65 -21.98
C PRO A 70 8.01 5.71 -20.79
N ALA A 71 7.18 6.19 -19.87
CA ALA A 71 6.66 5.43 -18.74
C ALA A 71 5.13 5.41 -18.83
N THR A 72 4.57 4.24 -19.11
CA THR A 72 3.12 4.08 -19.32
C THR A 72 2.47 3.63 -18.00
N PRO A 73 1.53 4.38 -17.41
CA PRO A 73 0.86 3.96 -16.19
C PRO A 73 0.01 2.72 -16.46
N LEU A 74 0.09 1.74 -15.56
CA LEU A 74 -0.73 0.55 -15.58
C LEU A 74 -1.73 0.61 -14.43
N ARG A 75 -3.00 0.39 -14.76
CA ARG A 75 -4.09 0.25 -13.79
C ARG A 75 -4.57 -1.20 -13.80
N THR A 76 -4.95 -1.67 -12.62
CA THR A 76 -5.60 -2.96 -12.43
C THR A 76 -7.03 -2.69 -11.99
N GLY A 77 -7.97 -3.48 -12.50
CA GLY A 77 -9.36 -3.41 -12.11
C GLY A 77 -10.03 -4.76 -12.30
N VAL A 78 -11.21 -4.92 -11.69
CA VAL A 78 -12.01 -6.13 -11.85
C VAL A 78 -12.84 -5.96 -13.12
N VAL A 79 -12.76 -6.95 -14.01
CA VAL A 79 -13.63 -7.02 -15.18
C VAL A 79 -15.01 -7.45 -14.70
N THR A 80 -16.01 -6.57 -14.85
CA THR A 80 -17.40 -6.82 -14.46
C THR A 80 -18.25 -7.33 -15.61
N GLY A 81 -17.81 -7.12 -16.85
CA GLY A 81 -18.54 -7.54 -18.03
C GLY A 81 -17.76 -7.42 -19.33
N VAL A 82 -18.35 -7.94 -20.39
CA VAL A 82 -17.88 -7.80 -21.77
C VAL A 82 -19.01 -7.20 -22.58
N VAL A 83 -18.73 -6.12 -23.30
CA VAL A 83 -19.71 -5.42 -24.15
C VAL A 83 -19.15 -5.37 -25.56
N PHE A 84 -20.02 -5.58 -26.55
CA PHE A 84 -19.67 -5.41 -27.96
C PHE A 84 -20.26 -4.09 -28.46
N SER A 85 -19.40 -3.19 -28.95
CA SER A 85 -19.80 -1.95 -29.61
C SER A 85 -19.09 -1.87 -30.96
N ASP A 86 -19.81 -1.54 -32.03
CA ASP A 86 -19.25 -1.45 -33.40
C ASP A 86 -18.43 -2.70 -33.81
N LYS A 87 -18.92 -3.90 -33.44
CA LYS A 87 -18.26 -5.20 -33.66
C LYS A 87 -16.89 -5.36 -32.97
N LYS A 88 -16.55 -4.48 -32.03
CA LYS A 88 -15.32 -4.55 -31.23
C LYS A 88 -15.64 -4.95 -29.79
N PRO A 89 -14.90 -5.90 -29.19
CA PRO A 89 -15.05 -6.23 -27.79
C PRO A 89 -14.45 -5.13 -26.91
N LEU A 90 -15.23 -4.71 -25.92
CA LEU A 90 -14.85 -3.81 -24.84
C LEU A 90 -15.02 -4.55 -23.51
N LEU A 91 -14.06 -4.41 -22.60
CA LEU A 91 -14.19 -4.89 -21.23
C LEU A 91 -14.79 -3.78 -20.37
N GLU A 92 -15.74 -4.13 -19.54
CA GLU A 92 -16.20 -3.23 -18.48
C GLU A 92 -15.31 -3.45 -17.25
N VAL A 93 -14.57 -2.42 -16.85
CA VAL A 93 -13.64 -2.45 -15.73
C VAL A 93 -14.00 -1.31 -14.78
N ASN A 94 -14.42 -1.64 -13.55
CA ASN A 94 -14.91 -0.67 -12.57
C ASN A 94 -16.03 0.26 -13.11
N GLY A 95 -16.88 -0.24 -14.02
CA GLY A 95 -17.96 0.53 -14.66
C GLY A 95 -17.54 1.37 -15.88
N GLU A 96 -16.26 1.40 -16.23
CA GLU A 96 -15.77 2.06 -17.46
C GLU A 96 -15.59 1.05 -18.60
N LYS A 97 -15.88 1.46 -19.84
CA LYS A 97 -15.66 0.64 -21.04
C LYS A 97 -14.24 0.82 -21.56
N VAL A 98 -13.45 -0.24 -21.51
CA VAL A 98 -12.04 -0.26 -21.92
C VAL A 98 -11.87 -1.13 -23.17
N PRO A 99 -11.29 -0.62 -24.27
CA PRO A 99 -10.97 -1.43 -25.44
C PRO A 99 -10.03 -2.57 -25.10
N LEU A 100 -10.26 -3.76 -25.67
CA LEU A 100 -9.38 -4.92 -25.45
C LEU A 100 -7.91 -4.63 -25.84
N SER A 101 -7.67 -3.75 -26.81
CA SER A 101 -6.33 -3.32 -27.22
C SER A 101 -5.54 -2.56 -26.14
N GLN A 102 -6.21 -2.04 -25.10
CA GLN A 102 -5.59 -1.37 -23.97
C GLN A 102 -5.34 -2.32 -22.78
N ILE A 103 -5.77 -3.59 -22.90
CA ILE A 103 -5.59 -4.60 -21.86
C ILE A 103 -4.25 -5.31 -22.06
N THR A 104 -3.40 -5.26 -21.05
CA THR A 104 -2.09 -5.92 -21.07
C THR A 104 -2.15 -7.36 -20.55
N HIS A 105 -3.02 -7.65 -19.58
CA HIS A 105 -3.18 -8.98 -18.98
C HIS A 105 -4.57 -9.14 -18.32
N VAL A 106 -5.13 -10.35 -18.37
CA VAL A 106 -6.32 -10.77 -17.60
C VAL A 106 -5.98 -12.05 -16.86
N GLY A 107 -6.28 -12.09 -15.57
CA GLY A 107 -6.01 -13.24 -14.71
C GLY A 107 -6.99 -13.31 -13.54
N VAL A 108 -6.96 -14.44 -12.83
CA VAL A 108 -7.76 -14.61 -11.60
C VAL A 108 -7.14 -13.83 -10.45
N VAL A 109 -7.97 -13.08 -9.71
CA VAL A 109 -7.54 -12.48 -8.45
C VAL A 109 -7.34 -13.62 -7.47
N ARG A 110 -6.09 -13.96 -7.17
CA ARG A 110 -5.78 -14.80 -6.01
C ARG A 110 -5.85 -13.89 -4.80
N GLU A 111 -6.98 -13.92 -4.10
CA GLU A 111 -7.06 -13.31 -2.78
C GLU A 111 -5.92 -13.89 -1.93
N LYS A 112 -5.13 -13.01 -1.32
CA LYS A 112 -4.13 -13.42 -0.33
C LYS A 112 -4.93 -13.95 0.86
N THR A 113 -5.11 -15.27 0.93
CA THR A 113 -5.92 -15.92 1.98
C THR A 113 -5.48 -15.40 3.36
N PRO A 114 -6.40 -14.97 4.25
CA PRO A 114 -6.08 -14.60 5.65
C PRO A 114 -5.59 -15.76 6.53
N ALA A 115 -5.07 -16.84 5.95
CA ALA A 115 -4.69 -18.05 6.66
C ALA A 115 -3.52 -17.82 7.64
N ASP A 116 -2.69 -16.80 7.41
CA ASP A 116 -1.55 -16.48 8.28
C ASP A 116 -1.94 -15.64 9.52
N GLU A 117 -3.10 -14.97 9.52
CA GLU A 117 -3.51 -14.12 10.66
C GLU A 117 -4.22 -14.93 11.77
N ARG A 118 -4.69 -16.14 11.46
CA ARG A 118 -5.24 -17.06 12.47
C ARG A 118 -4.18 -17.66 13.39
N LEU A 119 -2.91 -17.68 12.96
CA LEU A 119 -1.79 -18.16 13.76
C LEU A 119 -1.24 -17.10 14.74
N ALA A 120 -1.61 -15.83 14.55
CA ALA A 120 -1.11 -14.71 15.35
C ALA A 120 -2.06 -14.26 16.48
N ARG A 121 -3.25 -14.88 16.63
CA ARG A 121 -4.05 -14.68 17.84
C ARG A 121 -3.39 -15.44 18.99
N PRO A 122 -2.98 -14.78 20.09
CA PRO A 122 -2.51 -15.52 21.26
C PRO A 122 -3.64 -16.45 21.71
N LEU A 123 -3.33 -17.74 21.88
CA LEU A 123 -4.20 -18.70 22.53
C LEU A 123 -4.39 -18.22 23.97
N VAL A 124 -5.48 -17.50 24.26
CA VAL A 124 -5.95 -17.39 25.64
C VAL A 124 -6.49 -18.78 25.98
N SER A 125 -5.63 -19.63 26.53
CA SER A 125 -6.05 -20.91 27.11
C SER A 125 -7.09 -20.61 28.20
N PRO A 126 -8.33 -21.10 28.10
CA PRO A 126 -9.22 -21.03 29.24
C PRO A 126 -8.62 -21.86 30.37
N LEU A 127 -8.33 -21.22 31.52
CA LEU A 127 -7.99 -21.94 32.74
C LEU A 127 -9.11 -22.95 33.06
N PRO A 128 -8.78 -24.20 33.42
CA PRO A 128 -9.81 -25.15 33.85
C PRO A 128 -10.41 -24.71 35.19
N ALA A 129 -11.74 -24.70 35.26
CA ALA A 129 -12.48 -24.54 36.50
C ALA A 129 -12.12 -25.69 37.46
N GLY A 130 -11.44 -25.38 38.57
CA GLY A 130 -11.25 -26.33 39.66
C GLY A 130 -12.57 -26.60 40.39
N PRO A 131 -12.80 -27.82 40.94
CA PRO A 131 -14.06 -28.16 41.59
C PRO A 131 -14.24 -27.40 42.92
N PRO A 132 -15.49 -27.16 43.36
CA PRO A 132 -15.75 -26.30 44.51
C PRO A 132 -15.73 -27.10 45.82
N THR A 133 -14.83 -26.76 46.75
CA THR A 133 -15.03 -27.16 48.16
C THR A 133 -14.40 -26.15 49.14
N GLY A 134 -15.25 -25.41 49.85
CA GLY A 134 -15.22 -25.29 51.31
C GLY A 134 -14.15 -24.41 52.01
N LEU A 135 -14.61 -23.24 52.46
CA LEU A 135 -14.37 -22.62 53.78
C LEU A 135 -12.92 -22.27 54.22
N ARG A 136 -12.55 -20.98 54.08
CA ARG A 136 -12.36 -20.03 55.21
C ARG A 136 -12.03 -18.61 54.71
N SER A 137 -12.79 -17.62 55.19
CA SER A 137 -12.51 -16.16 55.13
C SER A 137 -11.69 -15.72 56.38
N PRO A 138 -11.27 -14.44 56.54
CA PRO A 138 -10.96 -13.34 55.60
C PRO A 138 -9.59 -12.65 55.92
N GLN A 139 -9.35 -11.47 55.34
CA GLN A 139 -8.31 -10.43 55.55
C GLN A 139 -7.31 -10.37 54.37
N GLY A 140 -7.14 -9.31 53.58
CA GLY A 140 -7.71 -7.95 53.54
C GLY A 140 -6.96 -7.12 52.48
N LEU A 141 -7.65 -6.08 51.98
CA LEU A 141 -7.15 -4.83 51.35
C LEU A 141 -6.36 -4.88 50.03
N GLY A 142 -6.95 -4.29 48.99
CA GLY A 142 -6.38 -4.17 47.65
C GLY A 142 -5.43 -3.00 47.42
N ARG A 143 -4.97 -2.88 46.16
CA ARG A 143 -4.63 -1.63 45.46
C ARG A 143 -4.13 -1.93 44.04
N TYR A 144 -4.62 -1.13 43.08
CA TYR A 144 -4.23 -1.08 41.67
C TYR A 144 -2.76 -0.60 41.52
N ALA A 145 -2.00 -1.16 40.56
CA ALA A 145 -0.67 -0.69 40.12
C ALA A 145 -0.77 -0.28 38.64
N ARG A 146 -0.70 1.02 38.30
CA ARG A 146 0.46 1.90 38.06
C ARG A 146 1.04 1.77 36.64
N ALA A 147 0.86 2.84 35.85
CA ALA A 147 1.53 3.09 34.57
C ALA A 147 2.90 3.77 34.78
N LEU A 148 3.88 3.49 33.90
CA LEU A 148 5.21 4.15 33.78
C LEU A 148 5.73 3.97 32.32
N PRO A 149 6.78 4.69 31.84
CA PRO A 149 6.72 6.05 31.27
C PRO A 149 7.44 6.15 29.89
N GLY A 150 7.36 7.30 29.20
CA GLY A 150 8.10 7.57 27.95
C GLY A 150 9.54 8.06 28.16
N PRO A 151 10.41 8.09 27.13
CA PRO A 151 11.69 8.82 27.15
C PRO A 151 11.57 10.14 26.34
N ALA A 152 11.89 11.34 26.83
CA ALA A 152 13.16 11.91 27.35
C ALA A 152 14.12 12.38 26.23
N MET A 153 14.10 13.70 25.99
CA MET A 153 15.03 14.49 25.17
C MET A 153 16.28 14.83 25.99
N HIS A 154 17.47 14.81 25.39
CA HIS A 154 18.65 15.47 25.94
C HIS A 154 19.30 16.38 24.90
N HIS A 155 19.41 17.65 25.28
CA HIS A 155 20.19 18.71 24.64
C HIS A 155 21.70 18.51 24.88
N THR A 156 22.54 19.11 24.05
CA THR A 156 23.82 19.71 24.51
C THR A 156 24.12 20.97 23.68
N LEU A 157 24.68 21.94 24.41
CA LEU A 157 24.97 23.37 24.23
C LEU A 157 25.28 23.90 22.82
#